data_AF-A0A1K2I5G3-F1
#
_entry.id   AF-A0A1K2I5G3-F1
#
_cell.length_a   1.000
_cell.length_b   1.000
_cell.length_c   1.000
_cell.angle_alpha   90.00
_cell.angle_beta   90.00
_cell.angle_gamma   90.00
#
_symmetry.space_group_name_H-M   'P 1'
#
loop_
_entity.id
_entity.type
_entity.pdbx_description
1 polymer ?
#
loop_
_entity_poly.entity_id
_entity_poly.type
_entity_poly.pdbx_seq_one_letter_code
_entity_poly.pdbx_strand_id
1 'polypeptide(L)'
;MQGKELFNLIDAAYSEDLSNQPQAYKKCLLHSARALLDDGDQLQVCLTIYKSYHDNFMVPMSFPPKNRKLYQYIMTRLKKLDQKQKRDLNLGYGLVATHFTFGPLN
;
A
#
# COMPACT_ATOMS: atom_id res chain seq x y z
N MET A 1 -4.76 15.05 14.18
CA MET A 1 -3.92 14.36 13.19
C MET A 1 -4.81 13.50 12.30
N GLN A 2 -5.09 13.97 11.09
CA GLN A 2 -5.67 13.10 10.06
C GLN A 2 -4.60 12.03 9.74
N GLY A 3 -4.97 10.74 9.72
CA GLY A 3 -4.02 9.67 9.36
C GLY A 3 -3.38 8.91 10.52
N LYS A 4 -3.78 9.20 11.77
CA LYS A 4 -3.31 8.48 12.98
C LYS A 4 -3.47 6.96 12.88
N GLU A 5 -4.57 6.49 12.30
CA GLU A 5 -4.82 5.05 12.11
C GLU A 5 -3.78 4.42 11.18
N LEU A 6 -3.55 5.03 10.00
CA LEU A 6 -2.59 4.53 9.02
C LEU A 6 -1.16 4.59 9.58
N PHE A 7 -0.80 5.69 10.27
CA PHE A 7 0.49 5.80 10.93
C PHE A 7 0.71 4.67 11.94
N ASN A 8 -0.26 4.42 12.82
CA ASN A 8 -0.17 3.35 13.82
C ASN A 8 -0.03 1.96 13.17
N LEU A 9 -0.71 1.72 12.03
CA LEU A 9 -0.57 0.46 11.29
C LEU A 9 0.83 0.30 10.68
N ILE A 10 1.40 1.39 10.15
CA ILE A 10 2.75 1.39 9.59
C ILE A 10 3.79 1.18 10.70
N ASP A 11 3.67 1.89 11.81
CA ASP A 11 4.57 1.77 12.96
C ASP A 11 4.54 0.34 13.56
N ALA A 12 3.32 -0.21 13.71
CA ALA A 12 3.12 -1.57 14.15
C ALA A 12 3.75 -2.59 13.19
N ALA A 13 3.62 -2.40 11.88
CA ALA A 13 4.22 -3.25 10.84
C ALA A 13 5.74 -3.13 10.78
N TYR A 14 6.29 -1.92 10.96
CA TYR A 14 7.74 -1.66 10.98
C TYR A 14 8.44 -2.34 12.16
N SER A 15 7.72 -2.45 13.28
CA SER A 15 8.20 -3.06 14.52
C SER A 15 8.19 -4.60 14.51
N GLU A 16 7.66 -5.25 13.47
CA GLU A 16 7.75 -6.71 13.34
C GLU A 16 9.12 -7.16 12.85
N ASP A 17 9.42 -8.45 13.05
CA ASP A 17 10.54 -9.08 12.38
C ASP A 17 10.27 -9.16 10.88
N LEU A 18 11.05 -8.37 10.13
CA LEU A 18 11.02 -8.28 8.67
C LEU A 18 12.27 -8.89 8.04
N SER A 19 13.03 -9.71 8.77
CA SER A 19 14.28 -10.31 8.28
C SER A 19 14.07 -11.18 7.03
N ASN A 20 12.88 -11.77 6.89
CA ASN A 20 12.47 -12.56 5.73
C ASN A 20 11.79 -11.75 4.62
N GLN A 21 11.85 -10.41 4.71
CA GLN A 21 11.23 -9.50 3.75
C GLN A 21 12.30 -8.60 3.10
N PRO A 22 12.06 -8.07 1.89
CA PRO A 22 13.02 -7.22 1.20
C PRO A 22 13.40 -5.97 2.01
N GLN A 23 14.69 -5.63 2.10
CA GLN A 23 15.14 -4.46 2.86
C GLN A 23 14.53 -3.15 2.36
N ALA A 24 14.27 -3.05 1.06
CA ALA A 24 13.61 -1.90 0.44
C ALA A 24 12.22 -1.66 1.03
N TYR A 25 11.48 -2.71 1.40
CA TYR A 25 10.17 -2.58 2.03
C TYR A 25 10.26 -1.95 3.42
N LYS A 26 11.22 -2.37 4.25
CA LYS A 26 11.42 -1.75 5.57
C LYS A 26 11.77 -0.26 5.46
N LYS A 27 12.58 0.12 4.46
CA LYS A 27 12.87 1.53 4.15
C LYS A 27 11.61 2.28 3.67
N CYS A 28 10.79 1.64 2.84
CA CYS A 28 9.52 2.18 2.38
C CYS A 28 8.59 2.49 3.57
N LEU A 29 8.40 1.55 4.51
CA LEU A 29 7.58 1.78 5.70
C LEU A 29 8.04 2.99 6.52
N LEU A 30 9.35 3.12 6.75
CA LEU A 30 9.90 4.28 7.48
C LEU A 30 9.67 5.60 6.74
N HIS A 31 9.88 5.60 5.42
CA HIS A 31 9.64 6.78 4.59
C HIS A 31 8.16 7.18 4.60
N SER A 32 7.25 6.21 4.45
CA SER A 32 5.81 6.40 4.52
C SER A 32 5.31 6.91 5.88
N ALA A 33 5.90 6.42 6.98
CA ALA A 33 5.58 6.92 8.31
C ALA A 33 5.96 8.41 8.46
N ARG A 34 7.14 8.81 7.96
CA ARG A 34 7.56 10.22 7.97
C ARG A 34 6.65 11.10 7.11
N ALA A 35 6.31 10.64 5.91
CA ALA A 35 5.41 11.36 5.02
C ALA A 35 4.05 11.66 5.68
N LEU A 36 3.53 10.77 6.54
CA LEU A 36 2.29 11.02 7.28
C LEU A 36 2.43 12.02 8.45
N LEU A 37 3.64 12.15 9.01
CA LEU A 37 3.91 13.14 10.05
C LEU A 37 4.01 14.55 9.45
N ASP A 38 4.49 14.66 8.21
CA ASP A 38 4.64 15.91 7.47
C ASP A 38 3.34 16.33 6.74
N ASP A 39 2.17 15.95 7.26
CA ASP A 39 0.84 16.18 6.68
C ASP A 39 0.65 15.66 5.23
N GLY A 40 1.42 14.63 4.85
CA GLY A 40 1.30 13.99 3.54
C GLY A 40 -0.04 13.29 3.31
N ASP A 41 -0.47 13.25 2.05
CA ASP A 41 -1.71 12.59 1.65
C ASP A 41 -1.67 11.08 1.96
N GLN A 42 -2.63 10.63 2.77
CA GLN A 42 -2.78 9.23 3.14
C GLN A 42 -2.99 8.31 1.94
N LEU A 43 -3.71 8.76 0.90
CA LEU A 43 -3.92 7.95 -0.30
C LEU A 43 -2.58 7.72 -1.01
N GLN A 44 -1.80 8.79 -1.18
CA GLN A 44 -0.46 8.72 -1.75
C GLN A 44 0.45 7.79 -0.95
N VAL A 45 0.40 7.85 0.38
CA VAL A 45 1.16 6.93 1.25
C VAL A 45 0.72 5.47 1.07
N CYS A 46 -0.59 5.20 1.01
CA CYS A 46 -1.10 3.86 0.72
C CYS A 46 -0.60 3.33 -0.62
N LEU A 47 -0.54 4.18 -1.65
CA LEU A 47 -0.06 3.82 -2.98
C LEU A 47 1.44 3.54 -3.00
N THR A 48 2.24 4.36 -2.31
CA THR A 48 3.69 4.13 -2.17
C THR A 48 3.98 2.77 -1.54
N ILE A 49 3.27 2.43 -0.46
CA ILE A 49 3.42 1.13 0.19
C ILE A 49 2.92 0.00 -0.71
N TYR A 50 1.76 0.18 -1.37
CA TYR A 50 1.22 -0.82 -2.28
C TYR A 50 2.16 -1.11 -3.46
N LYS A 51 2.75 -0.06 -4.04
CA LYS A 51 3.79 -0.18 -5.06
C LYS A 51 4.99 -0.95 -4.54
N SER A 52 5.45 -0.68 -3.32
CA SER A 52 6.55 -1.44 -2.72
C SER A 52 6.23 -2.92 -2.57
N TYR A 53 4.98 -3.32 -2.31
CA TYR A 53 4.61 -4.75 -2.32
C TYR A 53 4.81 -5.36 -3.70
N HIS A 54 4.35 -4.66 -4.74
CA HIS A 54 4.44 -5.12 -6.13
C HIS A 54 5.88 -5.16 -6.65
N ASP A 55 6.62 -4.07 -6.51
CA ASP A 55 8.00 -3.92 -7.02
C ASP A 55 8.97 -4.93 -6.37
N ASN A 56 8.66 -5.38 -5.15
CA ASN A 56 9.46 -6.36 -4.42
C ASN A 56 8.84 -7.77 -4.44
N PHE A 57 7.85 -8.03 -5.31
CA PHE A 57 7.20 -9.33 -5.48
C PHE A 57 6.70 -9.96 -4.17
N MET A 58 6.23 -9.12 -3.25
CA MET A 58 5.86 -9.51 -1.91
C MET A 58 4.49 -10.20 -1.92
N VAL A 59 4.43 -11.41 -1.36
CA VAL A 59 3.19 -12.20 -1.32
C VAL A 59 2.47 -11.95 0.01
N PRO A 60 1.18 -11.60 0.02
CA PRO A 60 0.45 -11.30 1.27
C PRO A 60 0.48 -12.43 2.32
N MET A 61 0.54 -13.68 1.87
CA MET A 61 0.63 -14.85 2.74
C MET A 61 1.96 -14.93 3.49
N SER A 62 3.05 -14.37 2.97
CA SER A 62 4.36 -14.37 3.63
C SER A 62 4.51 -13.30 4.70
N PHE A 63 3.58 -12.35 4.78
CA PHE A 63 3.65 -11.26 5.76
C PHE A 63 3.45 -11.75 7.19
N PRO A 64 4.18 -11.18 8.16
CA PRO A 64 3.84 -11.34 9.56
C PRO A 64 2.49 -10.65 9.90
N PRO A 65 1.88 -10.94 11.06
CA PRO A 65 0.51 -10.57 11.36
C PRO A 65 0.17 -9.07 11.26
N LYS A 66 1.01 -8.16 11.76
CA LYS A 66 0.74 -6.71 11.70
C LYS A 66 0.92 -6.17 10.28
N ASN A 67 1.89 -6.70 9.54
CA ASN A 67 2.06 -6.41 8.11
C ASN A 67 0.86 -6.88 7.27
N ARG A 68 0.27 -8.05 7.58
CA ARG A 68 -0.98 -8.48 6.94
C ARG A 68 -2.13 -7.51 7.22
N LYS A 69 -2.25 -6.99 8.44
CA LYS A 69 -3.28 -5.98 8.79
C LYS A 69 -3.08 -4.70 7.98
N LEU A 70 -1.84 -4.21 7.87
CA LEU A 70 -1.51 -3.04 7.05
C LEU A 70 -1.87 -3.28 5.58
N TYR A 71 -1.50 -4.44 5.03
CA TYR A 71 -1.85 -4.82 3.65
C TYR A 71 -3.37 -4.83 3.43
N GLN A 72 -4.13 -5.45 4.34
CA GLN A 72 -5.59 -5.50 4.27
C GLN A 72 -6.22 -4.11 4.33
N TYR A 73 -5.71 -3.24 5.20
CA TYR A 73 -6.14 -1.85 5.30
C TYR A 73 -5.95 -1.11 3.97
N ILE A 74 -4.74 -1.16 3.42
CA ILE A 74 -4.38 -0.53 2.15
C ILE A 74 -5.26 -1.06 1.02
N MET A 75 -5.38 -2.39 0.89
CA MET A 75 -6.20 -3.01 -0.15
C MET A 75 -7.68 -2.62 -0.05
N THR A 76 -8.23 -2.58 1.16
CA THR A 76 -9.62 -2.15 1.39
C THR A 76 -9.82 -0.71 0.95
N ARG A 77 -8.85 0.17 1.26
CA ARG A 77 -8.91 1.58 0.89
C ARG A 77 -8.80 1.78 -0.62
N LEU A 78 -7.87 1.09 -1.28
CA LEU A 78 -7.71 1.16 -2.74
C LEU A 78 -8.92 0.60 -3.51
N LYS A 79 -9.58 -0.45 -2.99
CA LYS A 79 -10.80 -1.00 -3.61
C LYS A 79 -11.96 -0.01 -3.62
N LYS A 80 -12.08 0.81 -2.57
CA LYS A 80 -13.15 1.82 -2.41
C LYS A 80 -12.98 3.07 -3.28
N LEU A 81 -11.88 3.21 -4.01
CA LEU A 81 -11.67 4.33 -4.92
C LEU A 81 -12.67 4.30 -6.08
N ASP A 82 -13.10 5.48 -6.51
CA ASP A 82 -13.99 5.64 -7.66
C ASP A 82 -13.25 5.35 -8.99
N GLN A 83 -14.01 5.25 -10.09
CA GLN A 83 -13.43 4.96 -11.42
C GLN A 83 -12.46 6.05 -11.91
N LYS A 84 -12.69 7.32 -11.58
CA LYS A 84 -11.84 8.44 -12.00
C LYS A 84 -10.49 8.38 -11.28
N GLN A 85 -10.53 8.19 -9.96
CA GLN A 85 -9.36 7.99 -9.11
C GLN A 85 -8.57 6.75 -9.57
N LYS A 86 -9.23 5.63 -9.85
CA LYS A 86 -8.55 4.43 -10.38
C LYS A 86 -7.87 4.70 -11.72
N ARG A 87 -8.49 5.48 -12.61
CA ARG A 87 -7.91 5.86 -13.90
C ARG A 87 -6.67 6.75 -13.73
N ASP A 88 -6.78 7.79 -12.92
CA ASP A 88 -5.68 8.73 -12.68
C ASP A 88 -4.49 8.02 -12.00
N LEU A 89 -4.78 7.08 -11.10
CA LEU A 89 -3.75 6.24 -10.46
C LEU A 89 -3.14 5.21 -11.41
N ASN A 90 -3.92 4.67 -12.35
CA ASN A 90 -3.41 3.80 -13.39
C ASN A 90 -2.43 4.52 -14.31
N LEU A 91 -2.78 5.73 -14.72
CA LEU A 91 -1.91 6.58 -15.53
C LEU A 91 -0.64 6.98 -14.78
N GLY A 92 -0.72 7.20 -13.46
CA GLY A 92 0.41 7.62 -12.63
C GLY A 92 1.32 6.49 -12.12
N TYR A 93 0.79 5.30 -11.87
CA TYR A 93 1.52 4.23 -11.15
C TYR A 93 1.49 2.85 -11.81
N GLY A 94 0.65 2.62 -12.84
CA GLY A 94 0.52 1.30 -13.47
C GLY A 94 0.00 0.18 -12.55
N LEU A 95 -0.55 0.53 -11.38
CA LEU A 95 -0.86 -0.41 -10.29
C LEU A 95 -2.21 -1.13 -10.43
N VAL A 96 -3.14 -0.64 -11.26
CA VAL A 96 -4.49 -1.20 -11.47
C VAL A 96 -4.65 -1.70 -12.92
N ALA A 97 -3.58 -2.23 -13.51
CA ALA A 97 -3.65 -3.05 -14.72
C ALA A 97 -4.01 -4.52 -14.42
N THR A 98 -3.93 -4.95 -13.15
CA THR A 98 -4.34 -6.28 -12.72
C THR A 98 -5.84 -6.31 -12.42
N HIS A 99 -6.62 -6.84 -13.38
CA HIS A 99 -8.08 -7.08 -13.35
C HIS A 99 -9.03 -5.93 -13.75
N PHE A 100 -8.72 -5.22 -14.83
CA PHE A 100 -9.74 -4.98 -15.87
C PHE A 100 -9.39 -5.81 -17.11
N THR A 101 -9.09 -7.10 -16.90
CA THR A 101 -9.27 -8.10 -17.94
C THR A 101 -10.76 -8.13 -18.27
N PHE A 102 -11.08 -7.51 -19.41
CA PHE A 102 -12.21 -7.76 -20.31
C PHE A 102 -13.55 -8.22 -19.71
N GLY A 103 -14.60 -7.46 -19.97
CA GLY A 103 -15.95 -7.98 -20.01
C GLY A 103 -16.90 -7.10 -20.83
N PRO A 104 -17.82 -7.72 -21.60
CA PRO A 104 -17.57 -8.73 -22.61
C PRO A 104 -17.18 -8.07 -23.95
N LEU A 105 -16.56 -8.83 -24.86
CA LEU A 105 -16.72 -8.53 -26.28
C LEU A 105 -18.20 -8.78 -26.59
N ASN A 106 -18.88 -7.78 -27.14
CA ASN A 106 -20.25 -7.91 -27.68
C ASN A 106 -20.38 -9.12 -28.59
#